data_AF-H6LIK4-F1
#
_entry.id   AF-H6LIK4-F1
#
_cell.length_a   1.000
_cell.length_b   1.000
_cell.length_c   1.000
_cell.angle_alpha   90.00
_cell.angle_beta   90.00
_cell.angle_gamma   90.00
#
_symmetry.space_group_name_H-M   'P 1'
#
loop_
_entity.id
_entity.type
_entity.pdbx_description
1 polymer ?
#
loop_
_entity_poly.entity_id
_entity_poly.type
_entity_poly.pdbx_seq_one_letter_code
_entity_poly.pdbx_strand_id
1 'polypeptide(L)'
;MTDEMRTIQARAFSGCSSLKSIRIPAKVTTMGVDIFKGCSDLTIYGVSGSTAETYANNYGIPFIPDQVSQTVSCEYRTHVQNYGWQAVVADGATSGSSGKGLRLEAIQIALKNDGLDLGVAYRTHIQNYGWQGWVYDMDPSGSSGKGLRLEAIDIYLTGSDAAKYDIYYRVHAQNFGWLDWAKNARSAGTSGYGYRLEAIQIKIVPKNSPAPGPTAIPYVYPGGGVG
;
A
#
# COMPACT_ATOMS: atom_id res chain seq x y z
N MET A 1 12.42 -7.49 -24.95
CA MET A 1 12.93 -6.35 -24.14
C MET A 1 13.29 -6.89 -22.77
N THR A 2 14.27 -6.31 -22.09
CA THR A 2 14.67 -6.73 -20.74
C THR A 2 13.86 -5.97 -19.69
N ASP A 3 13.64 -6.59 -18.53
CA ASP A 3 12.85 -5.99 -17.45
C ASP A 3 13.51 -4.75 -16.83
N GLU A 4 14.82 -4.54 -17.04
CA GLU A 4 15.56 -3.37 -16.55
C GLU A 4 15.55 -2.16 -17.51
N MET A 5 14.92 -2.29 -18.67
CA MET A 5 14.90 -1.21 -19.67
C MET A 5 14.05 -0.02 -19.18
N ARG A 6 14.66 1.17 -19.12
CA ARG A 6 13.99 2.42 -18.67
C ARG A 6 13.44 3.27 -19.80
N THR A 7 14.03 3.18 -20.99
CA THR A 7 13.76 4.09 -22.10
C THR A 7 13.61 3.34 -23.42
N ILE A 8 12.59 3.70 -24.21
CA ILE A 8 12.44 3.30 -25.61
C ILE A 8 12.57 4.56 -26.47
N GLN A 9 13.57 4.59 -27.35
CA GLN A 9 13.87 5.75 -28.19
C GLN A 9 12.82 5.98 -29.27
N ALA A 10 12.73 7.21 -29.78
CA ALA A 10 11.83 7.57 -30.87
C ALA A 10 12.12 6.69 -32.10
N ARG A 11 11.05 6.24 -32.77
CA ARG A 11 11.11 5.40 -33.98
C ARG A 11 11.85 4.05 -33.85
N ALA A 12 12.08 3.56 -32.63
CA ALA A 12 12.85 2.32 -32.40
C ALA A 12 12.31 1.09 -33.17
N PHE A 13 11.00 1.02 -33.43
CA PHE A 13 10.34 -0.04 -34.20
C PHE A 13 9.54 0.53 -35.39
N SER A 14 9.93 1.70 -35.89
CA SER A 14 9.24 2.32 -37.03
C SER A 14 9.42 1.47 -38.28
N GLY A 15 8.34 1.19 -38.99
CA GLY A 15 8.32 0.39 -40.21
C GLY A 15 8.37 -1.12 -39.98
N CYS A 16 8.33 -1.59 -38.73
CA CYS A 16 8.26 -3.02 -38.40
C CYS A 16 6.84 -3.58 -38.67
N SER A 17 6.42 -3.59 -39.93
CA SER A 17 5.09 -4.05 -40.37
C SER A 17 4.75 -5.49 -39.98
N SER A 18 5.77 -6.34 -39.77
CA SER A 18 5.58 -7.71 -39.27
C SER A 18 5.38 -7.82 -37.75
N LEU A 19 5.55 -6.75 -36.99
CA LEU A 19 5.45 -6.78 -35.53
C LEU A 19 3.97 -6.76 -35.10
N LYS A 20 3.47 -7.94 -34.70
CA LYS A 20 2.08 -8.13 -34.27
C LYS A 20 1.87 -7.89 -32.78
N SER A 21 2.88 -8.15 -31.96
CA SER A 21 2.77 -8.00 -30.52
C SER A 21 4.10 -7.58 -29.91
N ILE A 22 4.03 -6.73 -28.90
CA ILE A 22 5.19 -6.42 -28.07
C ILE A 22 4.76 -6.24 -26.62
N ARG A 23 5.55 -6.79 -25.70
CA ARG A 23 5.39 -6.53 -24.27
C ARG A 23 6.34 -5.43 -23.83
N ILE A 24 5.80 -4.39 -23.21
CA ILE A 24 6.56 -3.27 -22.64
C ILE A 24 6.69 -3.50 -21.13
N PRO A 25 7.91 -3.68 -20.60
CA PRO A 25 8.13 -3.88 -19.17
C PRO A 25 7.67 -2.69 -18.32
N ALA A 26 7.27 -2.97 -17.07
CA ALA A 26 6.78 -1.96 -16.12
C ALA A 26 7.79 -0.83 -15.83
N LYS A 27 9.09 -1.15 -15.87
CA LYS A 27 10.17 -0.21 -15.56
C LYS A 27 10.42 0.84 -16.66
N VAL A 28 9.79 0.71 -17.83
CA VAL A 28 9.89 1.69 -18.91
C VAL A 28 9.12 2.95 -18.52
N THR A 29 9.86 4.02 -18.23
CA THR A 29 9.30 5.32 -17.83
C THR A 29 9.31 6.34 -18.96
N THR A 30 10.18 6.15 -19.97
CA THR A 30 10.33 7.09 -21.10
C THR A 30 10.08 6.39 -22.43
N MET A 31 9.16 6.92 -23.23
CA MET A 31 8.83 6.42 -24.57
C MET A 31 8.87 7.59 -25.58
N GLY A 32 9.74 7.48 -26.58
CA GLY A 32 9.84 8.46 -27.66
C GLY A 32 8.61 8.49 -28.58
N VAL A 33 8.58 9.45 -29.51
CA VAL A 33 7.51 9.56 -30.51
C VAL A 33 7.65 8.51 -31.62
N ASP A 34 6.54 8.15 -32.28
CA ASP A 34 6.53 7.28 -33.46
C ASP A 34 7.23 5.91 -33.29
N ILE A 35 7.35 5.39 -32.06
CA ILE A 35 8.05 4.11 -31.77
C ILE A 35 7.57 3.00 -32.70
N PHE A 36 6.26 2.88 -32.90
CA PHE A 36 5.63 1.84 -33.72
C PHE A 36 4.98 2.38 -35.00
N LYS A 37 5.46 3.51 -35.52
CA LYS A 37 4.91 4.09 -36.75
C LYS A 37 5.04 3.08 -37.89
N GLY A 38 3.92 2.73 -38.55
CA GLY A 38 3.90 1.76 -39.64
C GLY A 38 3.77 0.29 -39.21
N CYS A 39 3.54 0.02 -37.93
CA CYS A 39 3.16 -1.31 -37.42
C CYS A 39 1.63 -1.41 -37.38
N SER A 40 0.99 -1.80 -38.49
CA SER A 40 -0.47 -1.73 -38.64
C SER A 40 -1.26 -2.75 -37.80
N ASP A 41 -0.66 -3.89 -37.46
CA ASP A 41 -1.32 -5.00 -36.78
C ASP A 41 -0.81 -5.20 -35.35
N LEU A 42 -0.25 -4.15 -34.74
CA LEU A 42 0.40 -4.23 -33.44
C LEU A 42 -0.61 -4.23 -32.28
N THR A 43 -0.42 -5.15 -31.35
CA THR A 43 -0.98 -5.09 -29.99
C THR A 43 0.13 -4.89 -28.96
N ILE A 44 -0.05 -3.93 -28.05
CA ILE A 44 0.86 -3.69 -26.93
C ILE A 44 0.35 -4.44 -25.70
N TYR A 45 1.25 -5.17 -25.04
CA TYR A 45 1.03 -5.77 -23.73
C TYR A 45 1.84 -5.00 -22.68
N GLY A 46 1.28 -4.80 -21.49
CA GLY A 46 1.98 -4.15 -20.40
C GLY A 46 1.13 -3.99 -19.15
N VAL A 47 1.65 -3.28 -18.15
CA VAL A 47 0.95 -3.05 -16.89
C VAL A 47 -0.11 -1.95 -17.06
N SER A 48 -1.31 -2.15 -16.50
CA SER A 48 -2.34 -1.10 -16.44
C SER A 48 -1.85 0.13 -15.69
N GLY A 49 -2.16 1.32 -16.18
CA GLY A 49 -1.72 2.61 -15.68
C GLY A 49 -0.25 2.95 -16.01
N SER A 50 0.40 2.17 -16.87
CA SER A 50 1.80 2.40 -17.26
C SER A 50 1.94 3.48 -18.34
N THR A 51 3.18 3.95 -18.54
CA THR A 51 3.54 4.79 -19.69
C THR A 51 3.23 4.08 -21.02
N ALA A 52 3.29 2.75 -21.06
CA ALA A 52 2.94 1.97 -22.24
C ALA A 52 1.45 2.03 -22.58
N GLU A 53 0.57 1.95 -21.57
CA GLU A 53 -0.88 2.12 -21.77
C GLU A 53 -1.19 3.55 -22.26
N THR A 54 -0.58 4.56 -21.62
CA THR A 54 -0.71 5.95 -22.06
C THR A 54 -0.26 6.14 -23.51
N TYR A 55 0.88 5.56 -23.87
CA TYR A 55 1.39 5.60 -25.25
C TYR A 55 0.42 4.92 -26.22
N ALA A 56 -0.04 3.71 -25.91
CA ALA A 56 -0.95 2.95 -26.76
C ALA A 56 -2.25 3.75 -27.03
N ASN A 57 -2.84 4.33 -26.00
CA ASN A 57 -4.03 5.17 -26.10
C ASN A 57 -3.82 6.40 -27.00
N ASN A 58 -2.69 7.11 -26.83
CA ASN A 58 -2.38 8.31 -27.62
C ASN A 58 -2.20 8.03 -29.11
N TYR A 59 -1.74 6.82 -29.48
CA TYR A 59 -1.50 6.42 -30.87
C TYR A 59 -2.57 5.47 -31.42
N GLY A 60 -3.65 5.22 -30.67
CA GLY A 60 -4.74 4.33 -31.09
C GLY A 60 -4.32 2.86 -31.28
N ILE A 61 -3.29 2.42 -30.56
CA ILE A 61 -2.77 1.05 -30.63
C ILE A 61 -3.53 0.20 -29.60
N PRO A 62 -4.05 -0.99 -29.96
CA PRO A 62 -4.64 -1.91 -29.00
C PRO A 62 -3.71 -2.21 -27.82
N PHE A 63 -4.20 -2.04 -26.60
CA PHE A 63 -3.49 -2.37 -25.36
C PHE A 63 -4.21 -3.51 -24.63
N ILE A 64 -3.45 -4.55 -24.27
CA ILE A 64 -3.94 -5.64 -23.43
C ILE A 64 -3.13 -5.61 -22.13
N PRO A 65 -3.78 -5.37 -20.97
CA PRO A 65 -3.08 -5.42 -19.71
C PRO A 65 -2.57 -6.83 -19.43
N ASP A 66 -1.34 -6.95 -18.94
CA ASP A 66 -0.78 -8.20 -18.50
C ASP A 66 -1.70 -8.84 -17.44
N GLN A 67 -1.90 -10.16 -17.51
CA GLN A 67 -2.64 -10.92 -16.50
C GLN A 67 -1.90 -10.99 -15.15
N VAL A 68 -0.71 -10.40 -15.08
CA VAL A 68 -0.02 -10.13 -13.83
C VAL A 68 -0.51 -8.76 -13.35
N SER A 69 -1.58 -8.77 -12.55
CA SER A 69 -1.85 -7.67 -11.63
C SER A 69 -0.51 -7.36 -10.95
N GLN A 70 0.08 -6.19 -11.17
CA GLN A 70 1.28 -5.78 -10.45
C GLN A 70 0.93 -5.90 -8.96
N THR A 71 1.42 -6.95 -8.30
CA THR A 71 0.97 -7.30 -6.95
C THR A 71 1.72 -6.41 -5.99
N VAL A 72 1.18 -5.22 -5.77
CA VAL A 72 1.58 -4.45 -4.60
C VAL A 72 1.00 -5.17 -3.39
N SER A 73 1.88 -5.56 -2.47
CA SER A 73 1.53 -6.23 -1.23
C SER A 73 1.98 -5.39 -0.05
N CYS A 74 1.13 -5.25 0.95
CA CYS A 74 1.49 -4.63 2.21
C CYS A 74 1.92 -5.72 3.20
N GLU A 75 3.21 -5.76 3.54
CA GLU A 75 3.77 -6.64 4.55
C GLU A 75 3.90 -5.92 5.89
N TYR A 76 3.50 -6.57 6.98
CA TYR A 76 3.57 -5.97 8.31
C TYR A 76 3.68 -7.01 9.41
N ARG A 77 4.20 -6.56 10.56
CA ARG A 77 4.23 -7.32 11.81
C ARG A 77 4.15 -6.41 13.01
N THR A 78 3.75 -6.97 14.14
CA THR A 78 3.64 -6.26 15.40
C THR A 78 4.50 -6.88 16.49
N HIS A 79 5.00 -6.04 17.40
CA HIS A 79 5.59 -6.47 18.66
C HIS A 79 4.48 -6.63 19.70
N VAL A 80 4.29 -7.84 20.22
CA VAL A 80 3.24 -8.18 21.18
C VAL A 80 3.84 -8.37 22.56
N GLN A 81 3.15 -7.89 23.60
CA GLN A 81 3.47 -8.15 25.00
C GLN A 81 3.89 -9.60 25.24
N ASN A 82 5.02 -9.80 25.93
CA ASN A 82 5.57 -11.11 26.33
C ASN A 82 5.98 -12.05 25.17
N TYR A 83 5.64 -11.74 23.91
CA TYR A 83 5.99 -12.56 22.75
C TYR A 83 7.01 -11.90 21.83
N GLY A 84 7.17 -10.59 21.91
CA GLY A 84 8.07 -9.86 21.04
C GLY A 84 7.54 -9.69 19.61
N TRP A 85 8.45 -9.48 18.66
CA TRP A 85 8.11 -9.39 17.24
C TRP A 85 7.52 -10.70 16.72
N GLN A 86 6.31 -10.62 16.18
CA GLN A 86 5.63 -11.76 15.56
C GLN A 86 6.06 -11.96 14.10
N ALA A 87 5.60 -13.05 13.49
CA ALA A 87 5.79 -13.32 12.07
C ALA A 87 5.21 -12.19 11.20
N VAL A 88 5.82 -11.98 10.03
CA VAL A 88 5.30 -11.08 9.01
C VAL A 88 4.04 -11.68 8.39
N VAL A 89 3.02 -10.85 8.24
CA VAL A 89 1.79 -11.16 7.51
C VAL A 89 1.59 -10.15 6.39
N ALA A 90 0.65 -10.41 5.49
CA ALA A 90 0.36 -9.54 4.37
C ALA A 90 -1.15 -9.34 4.14
N ASP A 91 -1.49 -8.19 3.54
CA ASP A 91 -2.77 -7.90 2.89
C ASP A 91 -4.05 -8.42 3.57
N GLY A 92 -4.34 -7.84 4.73
CA GLY A 92 -5.56 -8.09 5.49
C GLY A 92 -5.46 -9.29 6.43
N ALA A 93 -4.36 -10.04 6.43
CA ALA A 93 -4.11 -11.03 7.46
C ALA A 93 -3.93 -10.36 8.85
N THR A 94 -4.31 -11.02 9.93
CA THR A 94 -4.22 -10.40 11.27
C THR A 94 -2.79 -10.47 11.80
N SER A 95 -2.24 -9.33 12.23
CA SER A 95 -1.03 -9.28 13.07
C SER A 95 -1.40 -8.88 14.49
N GLY A 96 -0.97 -9.65 15.49
CA GLY A 96 -1.26 -9.41 16.90
C GLY A 96 -2.00 -10.56 17.57
N SER A 97 -2.70 -10.27 18.66
CA SER A 97 -3.29 -11.24 19.57
C SER A 97 -4.68 -10.79 20.05
N SER A 98 -5.61 -10.61 19.11
CA SER A 98 -6.99 -10.22 19.40
C SER A 98 -7.65 -11.15 20.43
N GLY A 99 -8.30 -10.58 21.44
CA GLY A 99 -9.06 -11.32 22.45
C GLY A 99 -8.20 -12.04 23.50
N LYS A 100 -6.86 -11.96 23.42
CA LYS A 100 -5.94 -12.56 24.42
C LYS A 100 -5.52 -11.58 25.52
N GLY A 101 -5.96 -10.32 25.45
CA GLY A 101 -5.65 -9.30 26.45
C GLY A 101 -4.23 -8.74 26.40
N LEU A 102 -3.43 -9.09 25.40
CA LEU A 102 -2.04 -8.67 25.23
C LEU A 102 -1.96 -7.40 24.38
N ARG A 103 -1.19 -6.40 24.82
CA ARG A 103 -1.03 -5.14 24.07
C ARG A 103 -0.02 -5.26 22.92
N LEU A 104 -0.29 -4.54 21.84
CA LEU A 104 0.73 -4.16 20.87
C LEU A 104 1.64 -3.09 21.48
N GLU A 105 2.94 -3.24 21.27
CA GLU A 105 3.97 -2.28 21.73
C GLU A 105 4.68 -1.57 20.57
N ALA A 106 4.71 -2.19 19.39
CA ALA A 106 5.26 -1.58 18.17
C ALA A 106 4.73 -2.26 16.90
N ILE A 107 4.95 -1.62 15.76
CA ILE A 107 4.60 -2.11 14.43
C ILE A 107 5.71 -1.80 13.41
N GLN A 108 5.87 -2.68 12.43
CA GLN A 108 6.64 -2.45 11.21
C GLN A 108 5.75 -2.74 10.00
N ILE A 109 5.83 -1.88 8.99
CA ILE A 109 5.06 -1.94 7.74
C ILE A 109 6.00 -1.67 6.58
N ALA A 110 5.86 -2.42 5.50
CA ALA A 110 6.57 -2.21 4.25
C ALA A 110 5.68 -2.57 3.06
N LEU A 111 5.96 -1.98 1.90
CA LEU A 111 5.33 -2.38 0.65
C LEU A 111 6.28 -3.23 -0.19
N LYS A 112 5.78 -4.35 -0.69
CA LYS A 112 6.40 -5.10 -1.78
C LYS A 112 5.76 -4.65 -3.07
N ASN A 113 6.57 -4.12 -3.96
CA ASN A 113 6.18 -3.74 -5.30
C ASN A 113 7.37 -3.97 -6.24
N ASP A 114 7.10 -4.09 -7.53
CA ASP A 114 8.14 -4.23 -8.55
C ASP A 114 8.17 -2.98 -9.43
N GLY A 115 9.20 -2.16 -9.21
CA GLY A 115 9.54 -1.03 -10.06
C GLY A 115 8.68 0.23 -9.89
N LEU A 116 7.87 0.32 -8.83
CA LEU A 116 7.08 1.52 -8.51
C LEU A 116 7.85 2.44 -7.56
N ASP A 117 7.62 3.74 -7.69
CA ASP A 117 7.96 4.72 -6.66
C ASP A 117 6.80 4.80 -5.67
N LEU A 118 6.71 3.78 -4.82
CA LEU A 118 5.63 3.56 -3.87
C LEU A 118 6.17 3.03 -2.54
N GLY A 119 5.99 3.82 -1.48
CA GLY A 119 6.37 3.46 -0.11
C GLY A 119 5.23 3.68 0.89
N VAL A 120 5.52 3.48 2.18
CA VAL A 120 4.56 3.71 3.27
C VAL A 120 5.16 4.51 4.41
N ALA A 121 4.40 5.47 4.92
CA ALA A 121 4.69 6.23 6.13
C ALA A 121 3.62 5.96 7.19
N TYR A 122 4.05 5.82 8.45
CA TYR A 122 3.15 5.51 9.55
C TYR A 122 3.64 6.10 10.87
N ARG A 123 2.71 6.31 11.79
CA ARG A 123 3.00 6.73 13.17
C ARG A 123 1.99 6.13 14.12
N THR A 124 2.39 5.99 15.39
CA THR A 124 1.54 5.42 16.43
C THR A 124 1.29 6.41 17.56
N HIS A 125 0.11 6.30 18.18
CA HIS A 125 -0.21 6.95 19.45
C HIS A 125 0.18 6.00 20.59
N ILE A 126 1.10 6.43 21.44
CA ILE A 126 1.67 5.62 22.52
C ILE A 126 1.19 6.15 23.87
N GLN A 127 0.92 5.23 24.81
CA GLN A 127 0.71 5.53 26.22
C GLN A 127 1.63 6.65 26.74
N ASN A 128 1.04 7.66 27.39
CA ASN A 128 1.74 8.77 28.04
C ASN A 128 2.55 9.69 27.12
N TYR A 129 2.74 9.35 25.84
CA TYR A 129 3.51 10.15 24.89
C TYR A 129 2.64 10.74 23.77
N GLY A 130 1.47 10.16 23.53
CA GLY A 130 0.60 10.58 22.45
C GLY A 130 1.11 10.18 21.07
N TRP A 131 0.74 10.93 20.04
CA TRP A 131 1.20 10.71 18.67
C TRP A 131 2.71 10.95 18.53
N GLN A 132 3.42 9.94 18.02
CA GLN A 132 4.85 10.03 17.75
C GLN A 132 5.14 10.52 16.33
N GLY A 133 6.42 10.72 16.03
CA GLY A 133 6.89 11.06 14.68
C GLY A 133 6.60 9.98 13.65
N TRP A 134 6.55 10.39 12.37
CA TRP A 134 6.41 9.48 11.24
C TRP A 134 7.69 8.67 11.04
N VAL A 135 7.50 7.38 10.76
CA VAL A 135 8.54 6.46 10.30
C VAL A 135 8.15 5.94 8.92
N TYR A 136 9.11 5.36 8.22
CA TYR A 136 8.97 4.92 6.83
C TYR A 136 9.38 3.45 6.73
N ASP A 137 8.81 2.73 5.77
CA ASP A 137 9.23 1.40 5.29
C ASP A 137 10.20 0.61 6.21
N MET A 138 9.67 -0.40 6.90
CA MET A 138 10.39 -1.27 7.86
C MET A 138 10.90 -0.59 9.15
N ASP A 139 10.93 0.73 9.30
CA ASP A 139 11.34 1.35 10.55
C ASP A 139 10.28 1.15 11.66
N PRO A 140 10.64 0.63 12.84
CA PRO A 140 9.66 0.33 13.87
C PRO A 140 9.01 1.61 14.44
N SER A 141 7.68 1.67 14.45
CA SER A 141 6.90 2.66 15.20
C SER A 141 6.39 2.05 16.50
N GLY A 142 6.77 2.61 17.64
CA GLY A 142 6.32 2.15 18.95
C GLY A 142 7.39 2.23 20.03
N SER A 143 7.21 1.43 21.07
CA SER A 143 8.00 1.44 22.31
C SER A 143 8.40 0.02 22.74
N SER A 144 8.88 -0.78 21.79
CA SER A 144 9.37 -2.15 22.04
C SER A 144 10.32 -2.18 23.23
N GLY A 145 10.08 -3.08 24.18
CA GLY A 145 10.92 -3.26 25.38
C GLY A 145 10.72 -2.20 26.48
N LYS A 146 9.90 -1.16 26.26
CA LYS A 146 9.53 -0.16 27.30
C LYS A 146 8.20 -0.47 27.97
N GLY A 147 7.46 -1.47 27.49
CA GLY A 147 6.22 -1.96 28.10
C GLY A 147 4.99 -1.06 27.94
N LEU A 148 5.05 -0.05 27.07
CA LEU A 148 3.96 0.88 26.80
C LEU A 148 3.08 0.39 25.65
N ARG A 149 1.76 0.60 25.77
CA ARG A 149 0.79 0.17 24.75
C ARG A 149 0.65 1.18 23.62
N LEU A 150 0.45 0.68 22.41
CA LEU A 150 -0.14 1.44 21.31
C LEU A 150 -1.64 1.62 21.55
N GLU A 151 -2.17 2.79 21.20
CA GLU A 151 -3.59 3.14 21.34
C GLU A 151 -4.25 3.45 19.98
N ALA A 152 -3.50 4.02 19.03
CA ALA A 152 -3.95 4.34 17.68
C ALA A 152 -2.79 4.35 16.67
N ILE A 153 -3.13 4.38 15.37
CA ILE A 153 -2.19 4.42 14.25
C ILE A 153 -2.72 5.29 13.10
N ASP A 154 -1.81 6.00 12.44
CA ASP A 154 -2.03 6.64 11.13
C ASP A 154 -1.09 6.02 10.10
N ILE A 155 -1.56 5.82 8.86
CA ILE A 155 -0.80 5.23 7.75
C ILE A 155 -1.15 5.95 6.45
N TYR A 156 -0.15 6.33 5.66
CA TYR A 156 -0.37 6.82 4.29
C TYR A 156 0.72 6.35 3.32
N LEU A 157 0.40 6.37 2.02
CA LEU A 157 1.29 5.96 0.95
C LEU A 157 2.19 7.13 0.51
N THR A 158 3.45 6.84 0.23
CA THR A 158 4.46 7.79 -0.26
C THR A 158 4.94 7.43 -1.66
N GLY A 159 5.64 8.36 -2.31
CA GLY A 159 6.16 8.18 -3.68
C GLY A 159 5.19 8.66 -4.77
N SER A 160 5.71 8.86 -5.98
CA SER A 160 4.95 9.39 -7.12
C SER A 160 3.85 8.45 -7.63
N ASP A 161 3.95 7.15 -7.36
CA ASP A 161 2.91 6.17 -7.71
C ASP A 161 1.81 6.03 -6.64
N ALA A 162 1.92 6.70 -5.48
CA ALA A 162 0.94 6.61 -4.39
C ALA A 162 -0.49 6.95 -4.81
N ALA A 163 -0.67 7.87 -5.77
CA ALA A 163 -1.98 8.27 -6.28
C ALA A 163 -2.74 7.11 -6.98
N LYS A 164 -2.04 6.04 -7.38
CA LYS A 164 -2.59 4.85 -8.04
C LYS A 164 -3.15 3.82 -7.06
N TYR A 165 -3.00 4.04 -5.75
CA TYR A 165 -3.39 3.08 -4.72
C TYR A 165 -4.15 3.76 -3.56
N ASP A 166 -4.84 2.94 -2.78
CA ASP A 166 -5.37 3.28 -1.47
C ASP A 166 -4.88 2.25 -0.45
N ILE A 167 -4.60 2.69 0.77
CA ILE A 167 -4.30 1.80 1.91
C ILE A 167 -5.45 1.84 2.90
N TYR A 168 -5.95 0.66 3.26
CA TYR A 168 -6.97 0.47 4.28
C TYR A 168 -6.37 -0.24 5.48
N TYR A 169 -6.77 0.17 6.67
CA TYR A 169 -6.34 -0.50 7.90
C TYR A 169 -7.37 -0.40 9.00
N ARG A 170 -7.40 -1.38 9.88
CA ARG A 170 -8.22 -1.37 11.09
C ARG A 170 -7.50 -2.05 12.22
N VAL A 171 -7.92 -1.74 13.44
CA VAL A 171 -7.30 -2.26 14.65
C VAL A 171 -8.35 -2.90 15.56
N HIS A 172 -7.92 -3.91 16.30
CA HIS A 172 -8.67 -4.46 17.41
C HIS A 172 -8.28 -3.71 18.68
N ALA A 173 -9.20 -2.92 19.22
CA ALA A 173 -8.98 -2.13 20.43
C ALA A 173 -9.67 -2.79 21.63
N GLN A 174 -9.03 -2.70 22.80
CA GLN A 174 -9.62 -3.15 24.06
C GLN A 174 -11.01 -2.50 24.27
N ASN A 175 -11.97 -3.32 24.71
CA ASN A 175 -13.38 -2.96 24.97
C ASN A 175 -14.21 -2.54 23.75
N PHE A 176 -13.62 -2.33 22.57
CA PHE A 176 -14.34 -2.01 21.33
C PHE A 176 -14.33 -3.15 20.31
N GLY A 177 -13.38 -4.08 20.41
CA GLY A 177 -13.18 -5.10 19.39
C GLY A 177 -12.57 -4.50 18.12
N TRP A 178 -12.91 -5.07 16.96
CA TRP A 178 -12.50 -4.50 15.68
C TRP A 178 -13.28 -3.22 15.40
N LEU A 179 -12.55 -2.11 15.27
CA LEU A 179 -13.08 -0.88 14.70
C LEU A 179 -13.17 -0.99 13.17
N ASP A 180 -13.86 -0.03 12.55
CA ASP A 180 -14.00 0.03 11.10
C ASP A 180 -12.67 0.31 10.39
N TRP A 181 -12.66 0.14 9.07
CA TRP A 181 -11.49 0.41 8.24
C TRP A 181 -11.26 1.91 8.07
N ALA A 182 -10.12 2.39 8.55
CA ALA A 182 -9.54 3.65 8.13
C ALA A 182 -9.01 3.53 6.69
N LYS A 183 -8.91 4.68 6.02
CA LYS A 183 -8.41 4.79 4.65
C LYS A 183 -7.38 5.92 4.58
N ASN A 184 -6.19 5.61 4.09
CA ASN A 184 -5.07 6.55 3.98
C ASN A 184 -4.88 7.29 5.32
N ALA A 185 -4.44 8.56 5.31
CA ALA A 185 -4.06 9.33 6.50
C ALA A 185 -5.14 9.54 7.60
N ARG A 186 -6.29 8.86 7.56
CA ARG A 186 -7.33 8.87 8.60
C ARG A 186 -6.97 7.92 9.73
N SER A 187 -7.12 8.32 10.99
CA SER A 187 -6.71 7.49 12.13
C SER A 187 -7.50 6.19 12.28
N ALA A 188 -6.85 5.17 12.84
CA ALA A 188 -7.50 3.97 13.36
C ALA A 188 -7.13 3.73 14.84
N GLY A 189 -8.11 3.35 15.66
CA GLY A 189 -7.90 3.02 17.08
C GLY A 189 -8.60 3.93 18.06
N THR A 190 -7.97 4.16 19.20
CA THR A 190 -8.54 4.95 20.29
C THR A 190 -7.53 5.96 20.81
N SER A 191 -8.01 7.10 21.31
CA SER A 191 -7.19 7.96 22.16
C SER A 191 -8.02 8.48 23.33
N GLY A 192 -7.35 8.93 24.39
CA GLY A 192 -8.01 9.48 25.59
C GLY A 192 -8.67 8.44 26.51
N TYR A 193 -8.97 7.23 26.03
CA TYR A 193 -9.50 6.14 26.86
C TYR A 193 -8.43 5.35 27.62
N GLY A 194 -7.18 5.39 27.13
CA GLY A 194 -6.13 4.55 27.67
C GLY A 194 -6.24 3.07 27.28
N TYR A 195 -6.95 2.75 26.21
CA TYR A 195 -7.18 1.39 25.74
C TYR A 195 -6.07 0.95 24.78
N ARG A 196 -5.59 -0.28 24.99
CA ARG A 196 -4.56 -0.89 24.15
C ARG A 196 -5.13 -1.33 22.80
N LEU A 197 -4.29 -1.28 21.78
CA LEU A 197 -4.45 -2.11 20.59
C LEU A 197 -3.98 -3.53 20.88
N GLU A 198 -4.68 -4.51 20.32
CA GLU A 198 -4.39 -5.94 20.47
C GLU A 198 -4.02 -6.59 19.13
N ALA A 199 -4.54 -6.08 18.01
CA ALA A 199 -4.24 -6.58 16.68
C ALA A 199 -4.49 -5.51 15.60
N ILE A 200 -3.96 -5.75 14.40
CA ILE A 200 -4.13 -4.88 13.22
C ILE A 200 -4.29 -5.72 11.94
N GLN A 201 -5.06 -5.18 11.00
CA GLN A 201 -5.12 -5.61 9.61
C GLN A 201 -4.84 -4.41 8.71
N ILE A 202 -4.03 -4.61 7.68
CA ILE A 202 -3.65 -3.59 6.69
C ILE A 202 -3.75 -4.20 5.31
N LYS A 203 -4.36 -3.48 4.36
CA LYS A 203 -4.51 -3.93 2.98
C LYS A 203 -4.29 -2.77 2.03
N ILE A 204 -3.42 -2.96 1.05
CA ILE A 204 -3.26 -2.05 -0.07
C ILE A 204 -4.12 -2.53 -1.25
N VAL A 205 -4.71 -1.59 -1.97
CA VAL A 205 -5.57 -1.88 -3.13
C VAL A 205 -5.36 -0.81 -4.21
N PRO A 206 -5.65 -1.11 -5.49
CA PRO A 206 -5.71 -0.08 -6.54
C PRO A 206 -6.65 1.05 -6.15
N LYS A 207 -6.35 2.26 -6.62
CA LYS A 207 -7.15 3.46 -6.34
C LYS A 207 -8.62 3.21 -6.65
N ASN A 208 -9.52 3.70 -5.78
CA ASN A 208 -10.97 3.58 -5.92
C ASN A 208 -11.52 2.15 -5.81
N SER A 209 -10.70 1.17 -5.41
CA SER A 209 -11.22 -0.15 -5.05
C SER A 209 -12.16 -0.05 -3.83
N PRO A 210 -13.19 -0.92 -3.75
CA PRO A 210 -14.07 -1.00 -2.59
C PRO A 210 -13.29 -1.19 -1.29
N ALA A 211 -13.78 -0.58 -0.21
CA ALA A 211 -13.23 -0.81 1.12
C ALA A 211 -13.39 -2.29 1.52
N PRO A 212 -12.46 -2.88 2.29
CA PRO A 212 -12.57 -4.29 2.69
C PRO A 212 -13.73 -4.56 3.67
N GLY A 213 -14.34 -3.52 4.21
CA GLY A 213 -15.47 -3.58 5.14
C GLY A 213 -15.98 -2.18 5.47
N PRO A 214 -16.80 -2.05 6.54
CA PRO A 214 -17.31 -0.75 7.01
C PRO A 214 -16.17 0.24 7.32
N THR A 215 -16.44 1.53 7.14
CA THR A 215 -15.45 2.64 7.27
C THR A 215 -15.96 3.80 8.12
N ALA A 216 -17.08 3.61 8.83
CA ALA A 216 -17.77 4.69 9.52
C ALA A 216 -17.05 5.08 10.81
N ILE A 217 -16.64 4.10 11.61
CA ILE A 217 -16.08 4.30 12.96
C ILE A 217 -14.67 3.69 13.09
N PRO A 218 -13.67 4.19 12.34
CA PRO A 218 -12.31 3.64 12.42
C PRO A 218 -11.55 4.10 13.67
N TYR A 219 -11.95 5.23 14.24
CA TYR A 219 -11.28 5.89 15.36
C TYR A 219 -12.28 6.51 16.34
N VAL A 220 -12.00 6.38 17.64
CA VAL A 220 -12.87 6.88 18.72
C VAL A 220 -12.08 7.57 19.83
N TYR A 221 -12.66 8.63 20.41
CA TYR A 221 -12.12 9.37 21.56
C TYR A 221 -13.26 9.93 22.42
N PRO A 222 -13.03 10.26 23.71
CA PRO A 222 -14.07 10.82 24.56
C PRO A 222 -14.60 12.15 24.02
N GLY A 223 -15.92 12.26 23.85
CA GLY A 223 -16.61 13.53 23.56
C GLY A 223 -16.70 13.97 22.09
N GLY A 224 -16.27 13.17 21.10
CA GLY A 224 -16.39 13.54 19.69
C GLY A 224 -16.69 12.36 18.77
N GLY A 225 -17.70 12.54 17.92
CA GLY A 225 -18.12 11.58 16.89
C GLY A 225 -17.07 11.40 15.78
N VAL A 226 -17.24 10.28 15.06
CA VAL A 226 -16.50 9.82 13.88
C VAL A 226 -15.61 10.88 13.20
N GLY A 227 -14.32 10.89 13.55
CA GLY A 227 -13.26 11.65 12.87
C GLY A 227 -12.78 10.96 11.60
#